data_AF-A0AAE0S166-F1
#
_entry.id   AF-A0AAE0S166-F1
#
_cell.length_a   1.000
_cell.length_b   1.000
_cell.length_c   1.000
_cell.angle_alpha   90.00
_cell.angle_beta   90.00
_cell.angle_gamma   90.00
#
_symmetry.space_group_name_H-M   'P 1'
#
loop_
_entity.id
_entity.type
_entity.pdbx_description
1 polymer ?
#
loop_
_entity_poly.entity_id
_entity_poly.type
_entity_poly.pdbx_seq_one_letter_code
_entity_poly.pdbx_strand_id
1 'polypeptide(L)' 'MFGVVRRGVCLMNPAIRAVSLQQATIVSGPPRYRVSFAEKAALGFVICAFSCAPGLWILAHIQDYKGIRVAKK' A
#
# COMPACT_ATOMS: atom_id res chain seq x y z
N MET A 1 -29.68 -9.78 0.23
CA MET A 1 -29.86 -11.25 0.33
C MET A 1 -28.59 -12.02 0.72
N PHE A 2 -27.38 -11.58 0.34
CA PHE A 2 -26.12 -12.28 0.66
C PHE A 2 -25.75 -12.36 2.16
N GLY A 3 -26.24 -11.44 3.01
CA GLY A 3 -25.92 -11.44 4.44
C GLY A 3 -26.63 -12.54 5.26
N VAL A 4 -27.81 -12.98 4.83
CA VAL A 4 -28.61 -14.01 5.55
C VAL A 4 -28.06 -15.40 5.29
N VAL A 5 -27.68 -15.69 4.03
CA VAL A 5 -27.02 -16.94 3.64
C VAL A 5 -25.70 -17.13 4.40
N ARG A 6 -24.92 -16.05 4.55
CA ARG A 6 -23.64 -16.07 5.28
C ARG A 6 -23.82 -16.38 6.77
N ARG A 7 -24.88 -15.87 7.41
CA ARG A 7 -25.24 -16.20 8.80
C ARG A 7 -25.71 -17.65 8.94
N GLY A 8 -26.53 -18.14 8.02
CA GLY A 8 -27.01 -19.53 8.04
C GLY A 8 -25.88 -20.56 7.91
N VAL A 9 -24.98 -20.37 6.96
CA VAL A 9 -23.84 -21.28 6.71
C VAL A 9 -22.86 -21.31 7.89
N CYS A 10 -22.64 -20.17 8.55
CA CYS A 10 -21.73 -20.09 9.71
C CYS A 10 -22.30 -20.76 10.97
N LEU A 11 -23.63 -20.87 11.11
CA LEU A 11 -24.27 -21.58 12.22
C LEU A 11 -24.29 -23.10 12.03
N MET A 12 -24.30 -23.59 10.79
CA MET A 12 -24.41 -25.02 10.47
C MET A 12 -23.07 -25.76 10.49
N ASN A 13 -21.94 -25.08 10.28
CA ASN A 13 -20.64 -25.73 10.24
C ASN A 13 -19.71 -25.22 11.36
N PRO A 14 -19.52 -26.01 12.45
CA PRO A 14 -18.65 -25.62 13.57
C PRO A 14 -17.19 -25.46 13.13
N ALA A 15 -16.75 -26.09 12.03
CA ALA A 15 -15.41 -25.91 11.48
C ALA A 15 -15.21 -24.51 10.87
N ILE A 16 -16.23 -23.92 10.25
CA ILE A 16 -16.20 -22.55 9.71
C ILE A 16 -16.25 -21.52 10.87
N ARG A 17 -16.97 -21.86 11.94
CA ARG A 17 -16.94 -21.12 13.22
C ARG A 17 -15.57 -21.16 13.88
N ALA A 18 -14.88 -22.30 13.88
CA ALA A 18 -13.54 -22.41 14.45
C ALA A 18 -12.53 -21.54 13.69
N VAL A 19 -12.59 -21.52 12.35
CA VAL A 19 -11.70 -20.69 11.50
C VAL A 19 -11.97 -19.19 11.67
N SER A 20 -13.23 -18.78 11.85
CA SER A 20 -13.59 -17.35 12.04
C SER A 20 -13.39 -16.83 13.47
N LEU A 21 -13.26 -17.71 14.46
CA LEU A 21 -13.05 -17.36 15.87
C LEU A 21 -11.60 -17.50 16.35
N GLN A 22 -10.70 -18.04 15.53
CA GLN A 22 -9.27 -18.01 15.83
C GLN A 22 -8.70 -16.62 15.51
N GLN A 23 -9.17 -15.59 16.23
CA GLN A 23 -8.47 -14.31 16.34
C GLN A 23 -7.22 -14.54 17.19
N ALA A 24 -6.21 -15.19 16.61
CA ALA A 24 -4.90 -15.29 17.20
C ALA A 24 -4.39 -13.85 17.39
N THR A 25 -4.19 -13.45 18.64
CA THR A 25 -3.58 -12.14 18.92
C THR A 25 -2.11 -12.26 18.57
N ILE A 26 -1.76 -11.85 17.34
CA ILE A 26 -0.37 -11.76 16.92
C ILE A 26 0.22 -10.56 17.65
N VAL A 27 0.85 -10.85 18.79
CA VAL A 27 1.62 -9.85 19.54
C VAL A 27 3.05 -9.89 19.00
N SER A 28 3.53 -8.77 18.48
CA SER A 28 4.95 -8.62 18.19
C SER A 28 5.72 -8.57 19.52
N GLY A 29 6.79 -9.36 19.61
CA GLY A 29 7.74 -9.26 20.72
C GLY A 29 8.47 -7.90 20.73
N PRO A 30 9.25 -7.59 21.78
CA PRO A 30 9.99 -6.35 21.86
C PRO A 30 10.97 -6.22 20.68
N PRO A 31 11.11 -5.02 20.09
CA PRO A 31 11.97 -4.81 18.93
C PRO A 31 13.44 -5.07 19.27
N ARG A 32 14.13 -5.88 18.46
CA ARG A 32 15.57 -6.15 18.61
C ARG A 32 16.43 -4.89 18.34
N TYR A 33 15.97 -4.01 17.45
CA TYR A 33 16.64 -2.77 17.10
C TYR A 33 15.64 -1.61 17.15
N ARG A 34 16.01 -0.54 17.84
CA ARG A 34 15.21 0.69 17.93
C ARG A 34 15.60 1.58 16.75
N VAL A 35 14.70 1.72 15.78
CA VAL A 35 14.89 2.66 14.68
C VAL A 35 14.67 4.07 15.19
N SER A 36 15.73 4.89 15.14
CA SER A 36 15.70 6.30 15.51
C SER A 36 14.77 7.09 14.59
N PHE A 37 14.31 8.26 15.04
CA PHE A 37 13.47 9.14 14.22
C PHE A 37 14.20 9.57 12.94
N ALA A 38 15.51 9.83 13.02
CA ALA A 38 16.33 10.23 11.88
C ALA A 38 16.34 9.14 10.79
N GLU A 39 16.50 7.86 11.17
CA GLU A 39 16.46 6.76 10.22
C GLU A 39 15.09 6.62 9.56
N LYS A 40 14.00 6.79 10.33
CA LYS A 40 12.63 6.79 9.77
C LYS A 40 12.41 7.92 8.78
N ALA A 41 12.88 9.12 9.12
CA ALA A 41 12.74 10.30 8.26
C ALA A 41 13.56 10.13 6.97
N ALA A 42 14.80 9.64 7.09
CA ALA A 42 15.66 9.39 5.94
C ALA A 42 15.04 8.34 5.00
N LEU A 43 14.61 7.19 5.53
CA LEU A 43 13.95 6.14 4.74
C LEU A 43 12.67 6.64 4.07
N GLY A 44 11.83 7.37 4.82
CA GLY A 44 10.61 7.96 4.28
C GLY A 44 10.92 8.93 3.13
N PHE A 45 11.91 9.80 3.30
CA PHE A 45 12.31 10.75 2.26
C PHE A 45 12.87 10.04 1.02
N VAL A 46 13.69 9.00 1.19
CA VAL A 46 14.24 8.21 0.08
C VAL A 46 13.12 7.57 -0.74
N ILE A 47 12.14 6.95 -0.09
CA ILE A 47 11.01 6.31 -0.78
C ILE A 47 10.18 7.35 -1.54
N CYS A 48 9.85 8.47 -0.90
CA CYS A 48 9.09 9.55 -1.54
C CYS A 48 9.84 10.15 -2.75
N ALA A 49 11.12 10.47 -2.59
CA ALA A 49 11.93 11.03 -3.65
C ALA A 49 12.05 10.07 -4.83
N PHE A 50 12.30 8.78 -4.56
CA PHE A 50 12.42 7.76 -5.61
C PHE A 50 11.11 7.56 -6.39
N SER A 51 9.98 7.60 -5.70
CA SER A 51 8.67 7.49 -6.35
C SER A 51 8.30 8.73 -7.19
N CYS A 52 8.69 9.93 -6.76
CA CYS A 52 8.32 11.18 -7.43
C CYS A 52 9.31 11.61 -8.51
N ALA A 53 10.59 11.24 -8.41
CA ALA A 53 11.64 11.61 -9.35
C ALA A 53 11.30 11.33 -10.83
N PRO A 54 10.82 10.13 -11.24
CA PRO A 54 10.54 9.87 -12.66
C PRO A 54 9.36 10.72 -13.18
N GLY A 55 8.31 10.90 -12.37
CA GLY A 55 7.16 11.73 -12.76
C GLY A 55 7.55 13.20 -12.94
N LEU A 56 8.36 13.73 -12.01
CA LEU A 56 8.88 15.09 -12.09
C LEU A 56 9.82 15.27 -13.30
N TRP A 57 10.66 14.28 -13.60
CA TRP A 57 11.54 14.31 -14.76
C TRP A 57 10.76 14.37 -16.08
N ILE A 58 9.72 13.55 -16.22
CA ILE A 58 8.86 13.54 -17.42
C ILE A 58 8.13 14.87 -17.57
N LEU A 59 7.60 15.41 -16.47
CA LEU A 59 6.88 16.68 -16.48
C LEU A 59 7.81 17.85 -16.83
N ALA A 60 9.07 17.83 -16.37
CA ALA A 60 10.07 18.82 -16.70
C ALA A 60 10.39 18.86 -18.20
N HIS A 61 10.44 17.70 -18.87
CA HIS A 61 10.77 17.58 -20.30
C HIS A 61 9.54 17.61 -21.21
N ILE A 62 8.38 18.01 -20.70
CA ILE A 62 7.14 17.96 -21.47
C ILE A 62 7.15 18.89 -22.70
N GLN A 63 7.98 19.94 -22.67
CA GLN A 63 8.14 20.89 -23.77
C GLN A 63 8.96 20.30 -24.92
N ASP A 64 9.97 19.47 -24.62
CA ASP A 64 10.77 18.78 -25.64
C ASP A 64 9.92 17.79 -26.43
N TYR A 65 8.93 17.15 -25.77
CA TYR A 65 7.96 16.30 -26.46
C TYR A 65 6.96 17.09 -27.32
N LYS A 66 6.71 18.37 -27.00
CA LYS A 66 5.76 19.23 -27.73
C LYS A 66 6.34 19.82 -29.01
N GLY A 67 7.67 19.97 -29.11
CA GLY A 67 8.35 20.52 -30.30
C GLY A 67 8.06 19.76 -31.60
N ILE A 68 7.61 18.50 -31.52
CA ILE A 68 7.28 17.66 -32.68
C ILE A 68 5.94 18.06 -33.33
N ARG A 69 5.02 18.75 -32.62
CA ARG A 69 3.68 19.09 -33.16
C ARG A 69 3.44 20.56 -33.49
N VAL A 70 4.35 21.48 -33.16
CA VAL A 70 4.16 22.93 -33.43
C VAL A 70 4.80 23.38 -34.77
N ALA A 71 5.41 22.46 -35.53
CA ALA A 71 5.89 22.72 -36.90
C ALA A 71 4.80 22.49 -37.98
N LYS A 72 3.58 22.95 -37.73
CA LYS A 72 2.54 23.12 -38.76
C LYS A 72 1.86 24.48 -38.57
N LYS A 73 2.52 25.53 -39.05
CA LYS A 73 1.86 26.67 -39.68
C LYS A 73 2.85 27.43 -40.55
#